data_AF-A0A9D5LIJ3-F1
#
_entry.id   AF-A0A9D5LIJ3-F1
#
_cell.length_a   1.000
_cell.length_b   1.000
_cell.length_c   1.000
_cell.angle_alpha   90.00
_cell.angle_beta   90.00
_cell.angle_gamma   90.00
#
_symmetry.space_group_name_H-M   'P 1'
#
loop_
_entity.id
_entity.type
_entity.pdbx_description
1 polymer ?
#
loop_
_entity_poly.entity_id
_entity_poly.type
_entity_poly.pdbx_seq_one_letter_code
_entity_poly.pdbx_strand_id
1 'polypeptide(L)' 'MKTGCQWKFLPNDFPRWPTVYEFYRKWTSTGFFDCLTEKLNAVARTSQGKSSQPTVSVIDTPYCLSQKRKETEVRK' A
#
# COMPACT_ATOMS: atom_id res chain seq x y z
N MET A 1 21.44 3.51 -1.31
CA MET A 1 20.89 2.98 -0.04
C MET A 1 20.02 1.77 -0.35
N LYS A 2 20.33 0.58 0.17
CA LYS A 2 19.48 -0.61 -0.02
C LYS A 2 18.33 -0.58 1.00
N THR A 3 17.22 -0.05 0.53
CA THR A 3 15.81 -0.35 0.85
C THR A 3 15.56 -1.42 1.92
N GLY A 4 14.90 -1.03 3.01
CA GLY A 4 14.16 -1.88 3.95
C GLY A 4 14.98 -2.84 4.82
N CYS A 5 14.51 -3.13 6.04
CA CYS A 5 15.00 -4.28 6.78
C CYS A 5 14.81 -5.54 5.92
N GLN A 6 15.91 -6.18 5.51
CA GLN A 6 15.81 -7.41 4.74
C GLN A 6 15.14 -8.47 5.60
N TRP A 7 14.23 -9.27 5.05
CA TRP A 7 13.54 -10.34 5.78
C TRP A 7 14.50 -11.26 6.58
N LYS A 8 15.75 -11.39 6.11
CA LYS A 8 16.82 -12.16 6.77
C LYS A 8 17.32 -11.55 8.09
N PHE A 9 17.11 -10.27 8.32
CA PHE A 9 17.49 -9.53 9.53
C PHE A 9 16.31 -9.32 10.49
N LEU A 10 15.28 -10.18 10.43
CA LEU A 10 14.17 -10.11 11.35
C LEU A 10 14.66 -10.40 12.79
N PRO A 11 14.24 -9.63 13.82
CA PRO A 11 14.59 -9.89 15.21
C PRO A 11 14.20 -11.31 15.65
N ASN A 12 14.95 -11.86 16.61
CA ASN A 12 14.73 -13.23 17.11
C ASN A 12 13.40 -13.43 17.86
N ASP A 13 12.69 -12.34 18.18
CA ASP A 13 11.35 -12.40 18.80
C ASP A 13 10.27 -12.91 17.83
N PHE A 14 10.58 -12.96 16.52
CA PHE A 14 9.68 -13.46 15.49
C PHE A 14 10.01 -14.91 15.11
N PRO A 15 9.01 -15.68 14.64
CA PRO A 15 9.28 -16.98 14.03
C PRO A 15 10.21 -16.82 12.81
N ARG A 16 10.81 -17.92 12.36
CA ARG A 16 11.75 -17.93 11.23
C ARG A 16 11.17 -17.12 10.05
N TRP A 17 12.01 -16.27 9.47
CA TRP A 17 11.60 -15.32 8.42
C TRP A 17 10.78 -15.92 7.25
N PRO A 18 10.94 -17.19 6.80
CA PRO A 18 10.11 -17.73 5.73
C PRO A 18 8.64 -17.81 6.12
N THR A 19 8.36 -18.16 7.38
CA THR A 19 6.99 -18.24 7.91
C THR A 19 6.33 -16.87 7.91
N VAL A 20 7.03 -15.85 8.38
CA VAL A 20 6.54 -14.46 8.38
C VAL A 20 6.30 -13.98 6.95
N TYR A 21 7.20 -14.30 6.03
CA TYR A 21 7.08 -13.95 4.63
C TYR A 21 5.89 -14.65 3.94
N GLU A 22 5.58 -15.90 4.29
CA GLU A 22 4.39 -16.58 3.78
C GLU A 22 3.09 -15.92 4.21
N PHE A 23 2.98 -15.52 5.48
CA PHE A 23 1.82 -14.74 5.95
C PHE A 23 1.72 -13.41 5.22
N TYR A 24 2.82 -12.67 5.11
CA TYR A 24 2.87 -11.43 4.37
C TYR A 24 2.38 -11.62 2.92
N ARG A 25 2.91 -12.61 2.22
CA ARG A 25 2.51 -12.93 0.84
C ARG A 25 1.02 -13.22 0.71
N LYS A 26 0.45 -14.01 1.63
CA LYS A 26 -0.99 -14.33 1.66
C LYS A 26 -1.83 -13.06 1.86
N TRP A 27 -1.40 -12.15 2.73
CA TRP A 27 -2.09 -10.87 2.95
C TRP A 27 -2.01 -9.94 1.75
N THR A 28 -0.85 -9.86 1.10
CA THR A 28 -0.70 -9.08 -0.13
C THR A 28 -1.58 -9.64 -1.27
N SER A 29 -1.65 -10.96 -1.43
CA SER A 29 -2.49 -11.56 -2.49
C SER A 29 -3.99 -11.44 -2.23
N THR A 30 -4.40 -11.28 -0.97
CA THR A 30 -5.83 -11.18 -0.59
C THR A 30 -6.33 -9.75 -0.53
N GLY A 31 -5.48 -8.74 -0.79
CA GLY A 31 -5.86 -7.33 -0.65
C GLY A 31 -6.13 -6.91 0.79
N PHE A 32 -5.56 -7.63 1.77
CA PHE A 32 -5.82 -7.39 3.20
C PHE A 32 -5.47 -5.96 3.61
N PHE A 33 -4.37 -5.42 3.08
CA PHE A 33 -3.91 -4.06 3.37
C PHE A 33 -4.86 -3.00 2.84
N ASP A 34 -5.53 -3.24 1.71
CA ASP A 34 -6.51 -2.31 1.15
C ASP A 34 -7.73 -2.22 2.07
N CYS A 35 -8.27 -3.38 2.49
CA CYS A 35 -9.39 -3.44 3.42
C CYS A 35 -9.04 -2.82 4.79
N LEU A 36 -7.83 -3.09 5.29
CA LEU A 36 -7.37 -2.53 6.55
C LEU A 36 -7.26 -1.00 6.47
N THR A 37 -6.66 -0.48 5.40
CA THR A 37 -6.46 0.95 5.20
C THR A 37 -7.81 1.66 5.04
N GLU A 38 -8.76 1.07 4.30
CA GLU A 38 -10.11 1.59 4.16
C GLU A 38 -10.81 1.72 5.53
N LYS A 39 -10.78 0.66 6.34
CA LYS A 39 -11.39 0.67 7.68
C LYS A 39 -10.74 1.67 8.61
N LEU A 40 -9.41 1.72 8.65
CA LEU A 40 -8.67 2.67 9.48
C LEU A 40 -8.96 4.11 9.07
N ASN A 41 -9.01 4.39 7.76
CA ASN A 41 -9.37 5.70 7.24
C ASN A 41 -10.80 6.09 7.60
N ALA A 42 -11.77 5.16 7.51
CA ALA A 42 -13.14 5.42 7.92
C ALA A 42 -13.22 5.83 9.40
N VAL A 43 -12.55 5.08 10.29
CA VAL A 43 -12.50 5.39 11.73
C VAL A 43 -11.84 6.74 11.99
N ALA A 44 -10.69 7.00 11.36
CA ALA A 44 -9.97 8.26 11.51
C ALA A 44 -10.73 9.47 10.97
N ARG A 45 -11.59 9.29 9.95
CA ARG A 45 -12.43 10.35 9.40
C ARG A 45 -13.65 10.62 10.26
N THR A 46 -14.30 9.56 10.75
CA THR A 46 -15.44 9.70 11.67
C THR A 46 -15.02 10.39 12.97
N SER A 47 -13.84 10.10 13.52
CA SER A 47 -13.34 10.80 14.70
C SER A 47 -13.07 12.30 14.46
N GLN A 48 -12.84 12.70 13.21
CA GLN A 48 -12.71 14.10 12.78
C GLN A 48 -14.05 14.73 12.35
N GLY A 49 -15.19 14.03 12.50
CA GLY A 49 -16.50 14.52 12.08
C GLY A 49 -16.69 14.60 10.56
N LYS A 50 -15.85 13.91 9.77
CA LYS A 50 -15.92 13.89 8.30
C LYS A 50 -16.65 12.62 7.84
N SER A 51 -17.22 12.68 6.62
CA SER A 51 -17.81 11.50 5.98
C SER A 51 -16.80 10.35 5.89
N SER A 52 -17.24 9.12 6.14
CA SER A 52 -16.41 7.91 6.14
C SER A 52 -15.75 7.64 4.79
N GLN A 53 -16.42 7.99 3.69
CA GLN A 53 -15.85 7.90 2.34
C GLN A 53 -15.03 9.16 2.01
N PRO A 54 -13.78 9.02 1.57
CA PRO A 54 -12.97 10.14 1.12
C PRO A 54 -13.42 10.59 -0.28
N THR A 55 -13.48 11.90 -0.50
CA THR A 55 -13.75 12.48 -1.82
C THR A 55 -12.52 12.44 -2.73
N VAL A 56 -11.31 12.46 -2.15
CA VAL A 56 -10.04 12.46 -2.88
C VAL A 56 -9.07 11.52 -2.14
N SER A 57 -8.36 10.69 -2.89
CA SER A 57 -7.25 9.86 -2.39
C SER A 57 -5.94 10.35 -3.01
N VAL A 58 -4.89 10.46 -2.19
CA VAL A 58 -3.53 10.78 -2.66
C VAL A 58 -2.79 9.47 -2.86
N ILE A 59 -2.35 9.21 -4.08
CA ILE A 59 -1.53 8.05 -4.43
C ILE A 59 -0.14 8.58 -4.77
N ASP A 60 0.82 8.35 -3.87
CA ASP A 60 2.22 8.66 -4.15
C ASP A 60 2.88 7.44 -4.78
N THR A 61 3.19 7.52 -6.07
CA THR A 61 3.95 6.48 -6.77
C THR A 61 5.41 6.92 -6.84
N PRO A 62 6.35 6.20 -6.20
CA PRO A 62 7.76 6.60 -6.18
C PRO A 62 8.51 6.41 -7.51
N TYR A 63 7.81 6.23 -8.63
CA TYR A 63 8.40 6.05 -9.96
C TYR A 63 8.45 7.37 -10.73
N CYS A 64 9.45 8.21 -10.44
CA CYS A 64 9.86 9.25 -11.38
C CYS A 64 11.14 8.80 -12.10
N LEU A 65 11.00 7.94 -13.12
CA LEU A 65 11.88 7.94 -14.30
C LEU A 65 11.12 7.39 -15.53
N SER A 66 11.19 8.17 -16.61
CA SER A 66 10.65 7.98 -17.98
C SER A 66 9.15 8.23 -18.19
N GLN A 67 8.82 9.52 -18.31
CA GLN A 67 7.66 9.98 -19.05
C GLN A 67 7.75 9.53 -20.53
N LYS A 68 6.99 8.51 -20.93
CA LYS A 68 6.57 8.40 -22.33
C LYS A 68 5.20 9.03 -22.45
N ARG A 69 5.14 10.21 -23.08
CA ARG A 69 3.89 10.77 -23.59
C ARG A 69 3.24 9.70 -24.48
N LYS A 70 2.03 9.26 -24.15
CA LYS A 70 1.11 8.73 -25.15
C LYS A 70 0.17 9.87 -25.50
N GLU A 71 0.46 10.49 -26.63
CA GLU A 71 -0.50 11.32 -27.34
C GLU A 71 -1.43 10.35 -28.09
N THR A 72 -2.71 10.35 -27.74
CA THR A 72 -3.75 9.67 -28.52
C THR A 72 -4.92 10.63 -28.69
N GLU A 73 -4.77 11.44 -29.74
CA GLU A 73 -5.75 11.81 -30.74
C GLU A 73 -7.23 11.53 -30.39
N VAL A 74 -7.94 12.58 -29.98
CA VAL A 74 -9.40 12.63 -30.08
C VAL A 74 -9.74 12.84 -31.55
N ARG A 75 -10.16 11.78 -32.25
CA ARG A 75 -10.84 11.93 -33.53
C ARG A 75 -12.32 12.24 -33.30
N LYS A 76 -12.77 13.22 -34.09
CA LYS A 76 -14.12 13.75 -34.22
C LYS A 76 -15.19 12.67 -34.37
#